data_AF-A0A3D0Q986-F1
#
_entry.id   AF-A0A3D0Q986-F1
#
_cell.length_a   1.000
_cell.length_b   1.000
_cell.length_c   1.000
_cell.angle_alpha   90.00
_cell.angle_beta   90.00
_cell.angle_gamma   90.00
#
_symmetry.space_group_name_H-M   'P 1'
#
loop_
_entity.id
_entity.type
_entity.pdbx_description
1 polymer ?
#
loop_
_entity_poly.entity_id
_entity_poly.type
_entity_poly.pdbx_seq_one_letter_code
_entity_poly.pdbx_strand_id
1 'polypeptide(L)'
;MSARNAALLAGMLLVSVIRTPAQELNCEITVNVDNITSGQRDYLRSFEGDIKKYLNNNRFSDEDLSGERIDCSMTVFFLSGSNDNKYSAQVVIV
;
A
#
# COMPACT_ATOMS: atom_id res chain seq x y z
N MET A 1 -43.09 -18.50 -7.64
CA MET A 1 -42.00 -17.61 -7.18
C MET A 1 -42.25 -16.23 -7.77
N SER A 2 -42.55 -15.22 -6.94
CA SER A 2 -43.05 -13.92 -7.40
C SER A 2 -42.06 -13.21 -8.34
N ALA A 3 -42.55 -12.60 -9.41
CA ALA A 3 -41.76 -11.84 -10.39
C ALA A 3 -40.87 -10.76 -9.72
N ARG A 4 -41.28 -10.27 -8.53
CA ARG A 4 -40.51 -9.34 -7.71
C ARG A 4 -39.23 -9.93 -7.14
N ASN A 5 -39.25 -11.21 -6.75
CA ASN A 5 -38.07 -11.90 -6.19
C ASN A 5 -37.08 -12.26 -7.31
N ALA A 6 -37.58 -12.58 -8.50
CA ALA A 6 -36.73 -12.82 -9.68
C ALA A 6 -36.02 -11.53 -10.13
N ALA A 7 -36.71 -10.38 -10.10
CA ALA A 7 -36.11 -9.08 -10.40
C ALA A 7 -35.04 -8.67 -9.37
N LEU A 8 -35.27 -8.93 -8.08
CA LEU A 8 -34.29 -8.66 -7.02
C LEU A 8 -33.04 -9.53 -7.15
N LEU A 9 -33.21 -10.83 -7.45
CA LEU A 9 -32.09 -11.75 -7.71
C LEU A 9 -31.30 -11.35 -8.96
N ALA A 10 -31.98 -10.95 -10.04
CA ALA A 10 -31.34 -10.48 -11.26
C ALA A 10 -30.56 -9.16 -11.04
N GLY A 11 -31.11 -8.24 -10.23
CA GLY A 11 -30.41 -7.01 -9.84
C GLY A 11 -29.16 -7.27 -9.00
N MET A 12 -29.20 -8.25 -8.09
CA MET A 12 -28.05 -8.61 -7.26
C MET A 12 -26.95 -9.33 -8.06
N LEU A 13 -27.31 -10.06 -9.12
CA LEU A 13 -26.36 -10.72 -10.03
C LEU A 13 -25.65 -9.74 -10.99
N LEU A 14 -26.22 -8.56 -11.24
CA LEU A 14 -25.63 -7.53 -12.12
C LEU A 14 -24.54 -6.70 -11.43
N VAL A 15 -24.55 -6.62 -10.10
CA VAL A 15 -23.56 -5.84 -9.32
C VAL A 15 -22.26 -6.63 -9.09
N SER A 16 -22.27 -7.96 -9.19
CA SER A 16 -21.10 -8.82 -8.92
C SER A 16 -20.05 -8.85 -10.05
N VAL A 17 -20.30 -8.19 -11.17
CA VAL A 17 -19.38 -8.15 -12.33
C VAL A 17 -18.55 -6.86 -12.38
N ILE A 18 -18.76 -5.91 -11.46
CA ILE A 18 -17.97 -4.69 -11.39
C ILE A 18 -16.60 -5.04 -10.79
N ARG A 19 -15.66 -5.46 -11.64
CA ARG A 19 -14.25 -5.51 -11.29
C ARG A 19 -13.73 -4.08 -11.28
N THR A 20 -13.57 -3.51 -10.09
CA THR A 20 -12.89 -2.22 -9.94
C THR A 20 -11.45 -2.38 -10.43
N PRO A 21 -10.93 -1.50 -11.30
CA PRO A 21 -9.51 -1.51 -11.64
C PRO A 21 -8.67 -1.36 -10.37
N ALA A 22 -7.74 -2.28 -10.13
CA ALA A 22 -6.77 -2.20 -9.06
C ALA A 22 -5.63 -1.25 -9.47
N GLN A 23 -5.83 0.05 -9.27
CA GLN A 23 -4.92 1.11 -9.75
C GLN A 23 -3.50 0.98 -9.17
N GLU A 24 -2.51 1.35 -9.97
CA GLU A 24 -1.12 1.45 -9.53
C GLU A 24 -0.95 2.60 -8.52
N LEU A 25 0.06 2.51 -7.65
CA LEU A 25 0.26 3.46 -6.56
C LEU A 25 1.12 4.65 -6.97
N ASN A 26 0.84 5.79 -6.34
CA ASN A 26 1.67 6.99 -6.32
C ASN A 26 1.85 7.44 -4.86
N CYS A 27 2.67 6.72 -4.11
CA CYS A 27 2.90 6.98 -2.70
C CYS A 27 4.06 7.95 -2.46
N GLU A 28 3.86 8.89 -1.54
CA GLU A 28 4.94 9.61 -0.87
C GLU A 28 5.37 8.83 0.38
N ILE A 29 6.69 8.65 0.54
CA ILE A 29 7.25 7.83 1.63
C ILE A 29 8.10 8.71 2.52
N THR A 30 7.90 8.58 3.84
CA THR A 30 8.73 9.26 4.84
C THR A 30 9.18 8.27 5.89
N VAL A 31 10.46 8.33 6.25
CA VAL A 31 11.04 7.44 7.25
C VAL A 31 11.60 8.24 8.41
N ASN A 32 11.06 8.03 9.60
CA ASN A 32 11.59 8.58 10.84
C ASN A 32 12.47 7.54 11.55
N VAL A 33 13.72 7.94 11.83
CA VAL A 33 14.72 7.11 12.52
C VAL A 33 15.25 7.75 13.80
N ASP A 34 14.51 8.71 14.37
CA ASP A 34 15.04 9.52 15.47
C ASP A 34 15.26 8.73 16.76
N ASN A 35 14.50 7.65 16.96
CA ASN A 35 14.58 6.82 18.17
C ASN A 35 15.63 5.70 18.11
N ILE A 36 16.43 5.61 17.04
CA ILE A 36 17.49 4.61 16.90
C ILE A 36 18.89 5.25 16.79
N THR A 37 19.93 4.47 17.09
CA THR A 37 21.32 4.95 17.12
C THR A 37 21.89 5.17 15.71
N SER A 38 22.96 5.97 15.58
CA SER A 38 23.59 6.25 14.27
C SER A 38 24.04 4.99 13.53
N GLY A 39 24.68 4.04 14.22
CA GLY A 39 25.11 2.78 13.61
C GLY A 39 23.95 1.93 13.09
N GLN A 40 22.78 2.01 13.73
CA GLN A 40 21.56 1.35 13.25
C GLN A 40 20.96 2.07 12.03
N ARG A 41 21.00 3.41 12.02
CA ARG A 41 20.54 4.22 10.88
C ARG A 41 21.33 3.95 9.60
N ASP A 42 22.61 3.61 9.73
CA ASP A 42 23.47 3.33 8.56
C ASP A 42 22.92 2.21 7.68
N TYR A 43 22.30 1.19 8.28
CA TYR A 43 21.66 0.09 7.56
C TYR A 43 20.33 0.47 6.88
N LEU A 44 19.75 1.62 7.23
CA LEU A 44 18.45 2.09 6.72
C LEU A 44 18.56 3.24 5.71
N ARG A 45 19.78 3.61 5.31
CA ARG A 45 20.04 4.78 4.45
C ARG A 45 19.28 4.75 3.11
N SER A 46 19.06 3.57 2.53
CA SER A 46 18.32 3.41 1.27
C SER A 46 16.84 3.09 1.46
N PHE A 47 16.41 2.76 2.68
CA PHE A 47 15.10 2.15 2.96
C PHE A 47 13.93 2.99 2.44
N GLU A 48 13.96 4.31 2.67
CA GLU A 48 12.92 5.22 2.16
C GLU A 48 12.82 5.18 0.62
N GLY A 49 13.96 5.31 -0.05
CA GLY A 49 14.04 5.30 -1.51
C GLY A 49 13.66 3.94 -2.11
N ASP A 50 14.07 2.85 -1.47
CA ASP A 50 13.77 1.49 -1.91
C ASP A 50 12.27 1.20 -1.82
N ILE A 51 11.60 1.59 -0.73
CA ILE A 51 10.14 1.46 -0.60
C ILE A 51 9.42 2.36 -1.59
N LYS A 52 9.83 3.63 -1.73
CA LYS A 52 9.22 4.56 -2.70
C LYS A 52 9.32 4.01 -4.12
N LYS A 53 10.49 3.50 -4.49
CA LYS A 53 10.72 2.89 -5.80
C LYS A 53 9.88 1.63 -5.99
N TYR A 54 9.80 0.77 -4.99
CA TYR A 54 9.00 -0.45 -5.05
C TYR A 54 7.51 -0.11 -5.22
N LEU A 55 6.93 0.69 -4.34
CA LEU A 55 5.50 0.99 -4.37
C LEU A 55 5.08 1.74 -5.65
N ASN A 56 5.89 2.68 -6.16
CA ASN A 56 5.45 3.51 -7.29
C ASN A 56 5.74 2.89 -8.67
N ASN A 57 6.58 1.85 -8.74
CA ASN A 57 6.93 1.19 -10.00
C ASN A 57 6.54 -0.29 -10.05
N ASN A 58 6.14 -0.89 -8.93
CA ASN A 58 5.63 -2.25 -8.93
C ASN A 58 4.26 -2.29 -9.59
N ARG A 59 4.07 -3.27 -10.48
CA ARG A 59 2.77 -3.58 -11.07
C ARG A 59 1.98 -4.45 -10.09
N PHE A 60 0.91 -3.92 -9.50
CA PHE A 60 0.10 -4.66 -8.53
C PHE A 60 -1.04 -5.45 -9.17
N SER A 61 -1.34 -5.21 -10.44
CA SER A 61 -2.41 -5.88 -11.17
C SER A 61 -1.98 -6.26 -12.58
N ASP A 62 -2.42 -7.43 -13.06
CA ASP A 62 -2.19 -7.88 -14.44
C ASP A 62 -3.08 -7.15 -15.46
N GLU A 63 -4.01 -6.32 -15.00
CA GLU A 63 -4.84 -5.49 -15.86
C GLU A 63 -4.01 -4.32 -16.43
N ASP A 64 -4.19 -3.99 -17.71
CA ASP A 64 -3.56 -2.80 -18.32
C ASP A 64 -4.38 -1.56 -17.96
N LEU A 65 -4.05 -0.99 -16.80
CA LEU A 65 -4.72 0.19 -16.28
C LEU A 65 -4.17 1.46 -16.90
N SER A 66 -4.82 1.88 -17.99
CA SER A 66 -4.66 3.22 -18.55
C SER A 66 -5.52 4.22 -17.75
N GLY A 67 -5.10 4.53 -16.52
CA GLY A 67 -5.89 5.33 -15.59
C GLY A 67 -5.09 6.14 -14.58
N GLU A 68 -5.82 6.87 -13.74
CA GLU A 68 -5.30 7.63 -12.59
C GLU A 68 -4.68 6.67 -11.55
N ARG A 69 -3.54 7.08 -10.97
CA ARG A 69 -2.88 6.33 -9.89
C ARG A 69 -3.51 6.69 -8.54
N ILE A 70 -3.44 5.76 -7.58
CA ILE A 70 -3.88 6.04 -6.20
C ILE A 70 -2.79 6.84 -5.51
N ASP A 71 -3.09 8.09 -5.18
CA ASP A 71 -2.27 8.90 -4.31
C ASP A 71 -2.34 8.35 -2.88
N CYS A 72 -1.17 8.16 -2.27
CA CYS A 72 -1.03 7.62 -0.92
C CYS A 72 0.12 8.28 -0.18
N SER A 73 0.09 8.19 1.14
CA SER A 73 1.25 8.51 1.96
C SER A 73 1.54 7.39 2.95
N MET A 74 2.82 7.06 3.11
CA MET A 74 3.28 6.10 4.10
C MET A 74 4.37 6.74 4.95
N THR A 75 4.16 6.75 6.25
CA THR A 75 5.20 7.12 7.21
C THR A 75 5.60 5.91 8.05
N VAL A 76 6.90 5.61 8.06
CA VAL A 76 7.48 4.54 8.87
C VAL A 76 8.26 5.16 10.03
N PHE A 77 7.85 4.85 11.26
CA PHE A 77 8.52 5.28 12.48
C PHE A 77 9.31 4.12 13.06
N PHE A 78 10.63 4.19 13.02
CA PHE A 78 11.49 3.25 13.73
C PHE A 78 11.47 3.60 15.22
N LEU A 79 10.93 2.70 16.04
CA LEU A 79 10.71 2.89 17.48
C LEU A 79 11.91 2.40 18.30
N SER A 80 12.55 1.31 17.88
CA SER A 80 13.75 0.76 18.50
C SER A 80 14.53 -0.14 17.54
N GLY A 81 15.82 -0.35 17.81
CA GLY A 81 16.70 -1.23 17.04
C GLY A 81 17.65 -2.03 17.94
N SER A 82 18.10 -3.19 17.48
CA SER A 82 19.18 -3.96 18.09
C SER A 82 20.42 -4.00 17.19
N ASN A 83 21.55 -4.46 17.73
CA ASN A 83 22.79 -4.62 16.96
C ASN A 83 22.74 -5.77 15.94
N ASP A 84 21.68 -6.58 15.96
CA ASP A 84 21.47 -7.71 15.04
C ASP A 84 20.55 -7.33 13.87
N ASN A 85 20.47 -6.03 13.52
CA ASN A 85 19.57 -5.50 12.48
C ASN A 85 18.09 -5.86 12.68
N LYS A 86 17.64 -5.94 13.94
CA LYS A 86 16.23 -6.11 14.29
C LYS A 86 15.66 -4.77 14.70
N TYR A 87 14.47 -4.45 14.18
CA TYR A 87 13.81 -3.18 14.40
C TYR A 87 12.38 -3.38 14.86
N SER A 88 11.93 -2.52 15.77
CA SER A 88 10.50 -2.30 16.04
C SER A 88 10.10 -1.03 15.32
N ALA A 89 9.00 -1.07 14.57
CA ALA A 89 8.52 0.07 13.81
C ALA A 89 6.99 0.14 13.82
N GLN A 90 6.47 1.35 13.61
CA GLN A 90 5.07 1.63 13.37
C GLN A 90 4.92 2.21 11.96
N VAL A 91 3.91 1.76 11.24
CA VAL A 91 3.58 2.27 9.91
C VAL A 91 2.22 2.96 9.95
N VAL A 92 2.17 4.17 9.42
CA VAL A 92 0.93 4.93 9.21
C VAL A 92 0.74 5.09 7.70
N ILE A 93 -0.45 4.76 7.22
CA ILE A 93 -0.82 4.85 5.80
C ILE A 93 -2.11 5.68 5.73
N VAL A 94 -2.12 6.67 4.84
CA VAL A 94 -3.27 7.54 4.54
C VAL A 94 -3.50 7.57 3.05
#